data_AF-A0A2Z2MGW0-F1
#
_entry.id   AF-A0A2Z2MGW0-F1
#
_cell.length_a   1.000
_cell.length_b   1.000
_cell.length_c   1.000
_cell.angle_alpha   90.00
_cell.angle_beta   90.00
_cell.angle_gamma   90.00
#
_symmetry.space_group_name_H-M   'P 1'
#
loop_
_entity.id
_entity.type
_entity.pdbx_description
1 polymer ?
#
loop_
_entity_poly.entity_id
_entity_poly.type
_entity_poly.pdbx_seq_one_letter_code
_entity_poly.pdbx_strand_id
1 'polypeptide(L)'
;MEDALREKALAYISRAEYYMAEKRFEMAYNAYMDALHTIGAYLVYLDMGMLMSVREMMGILESRHPGVHGVIAHYSRVTSFDEGTLTAMRKEVERLRDSVFPTGPD
;
A
#
# COMPACT_ATOMS: atom_id res chain seq x y z
N MET A 1 -11.04 -11.37 8.37
CA MET A 1 -10.11 -11.19 7.23
C MET A 1 -9.82 -9.72 7.01
N GLU A 2 -10.85 -8.88 6.97
CA GLU A 2 -10.72 -7.41 6.93
C GLU A 2 -9.75 -6.86 7.98
N ASP A 3 -9.98 -7.16 9.26
CA ASP A 3 -9.10 -6.71 10.35
C ASP A 3 -7.66 -7.21 10.16
N ALA A 4 -7.49 -8.47 9.75
CA ALA A 4 -6.16 -9.04 9.53
C ALA A 4 -5.41 -8.34 8.38
N LEU A 5 -6.10 -7.98 7.29
CA LEU A 5 -5.51 -7.22 6.18
C LEU A 5 -5.19 -5.78 6.60
N ARG A 6 -6.09 -5.15 7.37
CA ARG A 6 -5.87 -3.82 7.95
C ARG A 6 -4.64 -3.79 8.85
N GLU A 7 -4.58 -4.67 9.84
CA GLU A 7 -3.44 -4.80 10.75
C GLU A 7 -2.14 -5.08 10.00
N LYS A 8 -2.18 -5.98 9.01
CA LYS A 8 -1.00 -6.31 8.19
C LYS A 8 -0.52 -5.13 7.36
N ALA A 9 -1.42 -4.37 6.74
CA ALA A 9 -1.07 -3.16 6.01
C ALA A 9 -0.40 -2.13 6.95
N LEU A 10 -1.00 -1.88 8.11
CA LEU A 10 -0.44 -0.94 9.10
C LEU A 10 0.93 -1.40 9.63
N ALA A 11 1.13 -2.71 9.83
CA ALA A 11 2.41 -3.27 10.23
C ALA A 11 3.50 -3.06 9.15
N TYR A 12 3.16 -3.24 7.87
CA TYR A 12 4.08 -2.95 6.78
C TYR A 12 4.44 -1.47 6.68
N ILE A 13 3.46 -0.57 6.87
CA ILE A 13 3.72 0.87 6.92
C ILE A 13 4.68 1.20 8.06
N SER A 14 4.41 0.72 9.28
CA SER A 14 5.29 0.94 10.43
C SER A 14 6.71 0.40 10.19
N ARG A 15 6.84 -0.75 9.52
CA ARG A 15 8.13 -1.32 9.15
C ARG A 15 8.86 -0.49 8.09
N ALA A 16 8.14 0.06 7.12
CA ALA A 16 8.71 0.96 6.12
C ALA A 16 9.26 2.24 6.78
N GLU A 17 8.51 2.81 7.73
CA GLU A 17 8.94 3.97 8.52
C GLU A 17 10.22 3.71 9.31
N TYR A 18 10.32 2.53 9.93
CA TYR A 18 11.54 2.11 10.61
C TYR A 18 12.74 2.08 9.64
N TYR A 19 12.58 1.48 8.45
CA TYR A 19 13.65 1.44 7.45
C TYR A 19 13.99 2.80 6.85
N MET A 20 13.03 3.70 6.72
CA MET A 20 13.28 5.08 6.33
C MET A 20 14.18 5.78 7.36
N ALA A 21 13.89 5.63 8.65
CA ALA A 21 14.71 6.21 9.72
C ALA A 21 16.15 5.65 9.73
N GLU A 22 16.33 4.37 9.40
CA GLU A 22 17.66 3.74 9.27
C GLU A 22 18.37 4.04 7.94
N LYS A 23 17.76 4.84 7.04
CA LYS A 23 18.23 5.09 5.66
C LYS A 23 18.43 3.82 4.82
N ARG A 24 17.66 2.77 5.14
CA ARG A 24 17.67 1.49 4.45
C ARG A 24 16.61 1.47 3.35
N PHE A 25 16.85 2.30 2.33
CA PHE A 25 15.83 2.71 1.36
C PHE A 25 15.21 1.56 0.56
N GLU A 26 16.00 0.59 0.10
CA GLU A 26 15.45 -0.57 -0.63
C GLU A 26 14.46 -1.38 0.24
N MET A 27 14.74 -1.53 1.53
CA MET A 27 13.83 -2.23 2.44
C MET A 27 12.61 -1.39 2.79
N ALA A 28 12.76 -0.07 2.90
CA ALA A 28 11.62 0.84 3.04
C ALA A 28 10.70 0.76 1.81
N TYR A 29 11.26 0.79 0.60
CA TYR A 29 10.53 0.61 -0.65
C TYR A 29 9.73 -0.71 -0.65
N ASN A 30 10.38 -1.82 -0.37
CA ASN A 30 9.72 -3.13 -0.36
C ASN A 30 8.59 -3.18 0.67
N ALA A 31 8.81 -2.63 1.87
CA ALA A 31 7.77 -2.57 2.90
C ALA A 31 6.59 -1.65 2.52
N TYR A 32 6.84 -0.50 1.86
CA TYR A 32 5.76 0.32 1.33
C TYR A 32 5.00 -0.37 0.19
N MET A 33 5.69 -1.10 -0.69
CA MET A 33 5.04 -1.90 -1.75
C MET A 33 4.18 -3.01 -1.16
N ASP A 34 4.65 -3.70 -0.12
CA ASP A 34 3.87 -4.70 0.61
C ASP A 34 2.61 -4.09 1.25
N ALA A 35 2.75 -2.89 1.82
CA ALA A 35 1.61 -2.14 2.37
C ALA A 35 0.59 -1.79 1.28
N LEU A 36 1.03 -1.25 0.13
CA LEU A 36 0.16 -0.89 -0.99
C LEU A 36 -0.60 -2.10 -1.55
N HIS A 37 0.09 -3.22 -1.76
CA HIS A 37 -0.57 -4.45 -2.22
C HIS A 37 -1.55 -4.99 -1.17
N THR A 38 -1.24 -4.88 0.12
CA THR A 38 -2.15 -5.32 1.19
C THR A 38 -3.38 -4.41 1.28
N ILE A 39 -3.23 -3.09 1.09
CA ILE A 39 -4.35 -2.14 0.95
C ILE A 39 -5.21 -2.50 -0.26
N GLY A 40 -4.58 -2.81 -1.41
CA GLY A 40 -5.29 -3.27 -2.59
C GLY A 40 -6.09 -4.56 -2.34
N ALA A 41 -5.47 -5.53 -1.68
CA ALA A 41 -6.13 -6.79 -1.32
C ALA A 41 -7.30 -6.58 -0.35
N TYR A 42 -7.17 -5.65 0.61
CA TYR A 42 -8.25 -5.27 1.51
C TYR A 42 -9.46 -4.72 0.73
N LEU A 43 -9.25 -3.78 -0.17
CA LEU A 43 -10.33 -3.18 -0.97
C LEU A 43 -11.00 -4.20 -1.89
N VAL A 44 -10.22 -5.06 -2.56
CA VAL A 44 -10.78 -6.13 -3.39
C VAL A 44 -11.55 -7.14 -2.54
N TYR A 45 -11.08 -7.45 -1.34
CA TYR A 45 -11.82 -8.32 -0.42
C TYR A 45 -13.17 -7.69 -0.02
N LEU A 46 -13.23 -6.39 0.26
CA LEU A 46 -14.50 -5.70 0.53
C LEU A 46 -15.47 -5.75 -0.67
N ASP A 47 -14.95 -5.63 -1.88
CA ASP A 47 -15.75 -5.65 -3.11
C ASP A 47 -16.29 -7.03 -3.49
N MET A 48 -15.50 -8.08 -3.24
CA MET A 48 -15.71 -9.42 -3.83
C MET A 48 -15.96 -10.51 -2.77
N GLY A 49 -15.67 -10.24 -1.50
CA GLY A 49 -15.76 -11.21 -0.40
C GLY A 49 -14.68 -12.29 -0.41
N MET A 50 -13.68 -12.19 -1.29
CA MET A 50 -12.60 -13.18 -1.41
C MET A 50 -11.28 -12.55 -1.87
N LEU A 51 -10.18 -13.22 -1.53
CA LEU A 51 -8.85 -12.85 -2.03
C LEU A 51 -8.64 -13.40 -3.44
N MET A 52 -7.91 -12.63 -4.23
CA MET A 52 -7.60 -12.92 -5.62
C MET A 52 -6.09 -13.00 -5.84
N SER A 53 -5.65 -13.56 -6.97
CA SER A 53 -4.26 -13.44 -7.37
C SER A 53 -3.88 -11.98 -7.61
N VAL A 54 -2.58 -11.65 -7.56
CA VAL A 54 -2.11 -10.27 -7.79
C VAL A 54 -2.57 -9.73 -9.15
N ARG A 55 -2.58 -10.56 -10.20
CA ARG A 55 -3.04 -10.15 -11.54
C ARG A 55 -4.52 -9.75 -11.54
N GLU A 56 -5.37 -10.58 -10.94
CA GLU A 56 -6.80 -10.32 -10.86
C GLU A 56 -7.09 -9.11 -9.97
N MET A 57 -6.40 -9.01 -8.83
CA MET A 57 -6.48 -7.86 -7.93
C MET A 57 -6.16 -6.56 -8.68
N MET A 58 -5.06 -6.53 -9.45
CA MET A 58 -4.68 -5.33 -10.21
C MET A 58 -5.74 -4.93 -11.24
N GLY A 59 -6.36 -5.88 -11.93
CA GLY A 59 -7.46 -5.58 -12.87
C GLY A 59 -8.71 -5.02 -12.17
N ILE A 60 -9.04 -5.54 -10.99
CA ILE A 60 -10.16 -5.01 -10.19
C ILE A 60 -9.84 -3.61 -9.66
N LEU A 61 -8.62 -3.40 -9.15
CA LEU A 61 -8.18 -2.09 -8.66
C LEU A 61 -8.17 -1.05 -9.77
N GLU A 62 -7.75 -1.39 -10.98
CA GLU A 62 -7.79 -0.47 -12.13
C GLU A 62 -9.22 0.04 -12.39
N SER A 63 -10.22 -0.85 -12.28
CA SER A 63 -11.62 -0.49 -12.54
C SER A 63 -12.32 0.18 -11.36
N ARG A 64 -12.07 -0.25 -10.13
CA ARG A 64 -12.86 0.14 -8.94
C ARG A 64 -12.13 1.07 -7.98
N HIS A 65 -10.80 0.97 -7.91
CA HIS A 65 -9.95 1.74 -7.00
C HIS A 65 -8.77 2.37 -7.74
N PRO A 66 -9.02 3.19 -8.78
CA PRO A 66 -7.98 3.65 -9.71
C PRO A 66 -6.86 4.46 -9.01
N GLY A 67 -7.17 5.12 -7.88
CA GLY A 67 -6.17 5.81 -7.06
C GLY A 67 -5.14 4.86 -6.46
N VAL A 68 -5.57 3.71 -5.93
CA VAL A 68 -4.66 2.70 -5.35
C VAL A 68 -3.89 1.99 -6.46
N HIS A 69 -4.57 1.62 -7.56
CA HIS A 69 -3.93 1.05 -8.73
C HIS A 69 -2.83 1.97 -9.28
N GLY A 70 -3.12 3.27 -9.44
CA GLY A 70 -2.19 4.26 -9.96
C GLY A 70 -0.92 4.37 -9.13
N VAL A 71 -1.04 4.39 -7.80
CA VAL A 71 0.11 4.44 -6.88
C VAL A 71 0.95 3.16 -6.98
N ILE A 72 0.33 1.97 -6.96
CA ILE A 72 1.06 0.70 -7.13
C ILE A 72 1.78 0.67 -8.48
N ALA A 73 1.09 1.02 -9.56
CA ALA A 73 1.64 0.98 -10.91
C ALA A 73 2.79 1.99 -11.11
N HIS A 74 2.70 3.16 -10.46
CA HIS A 74 3.76 4.17 -10.47
C HIS A 74 5.03 3.64 -9.80
N TYR A 75 4.94 3.18 -8.55
CA TYR A 75 6.12 2.74 -7.80
C TYR A 75 6.68 1.40 -8.28
N SER A 76 5.87 0.52 -8.86
CA SER A 76 6.35 -0.75 -9.46
C SER A 76 7.35 -0.54 -10.61
N ARG A 77 7.43 0.67 -11.18
CA ARG A 77 8.34 1.03 -12.28
C ARG A 77 9.59 1.76 -11.82
N VAL A 78 9.69 2.05 -10.52
CA VAL A 78 10.84 2.77 -9.96
C VAL A 78 12.04 1.84 -9.89
N THR A 79 13.19 2.33 -10.35
CA THR A 79 14.47 1.61 -10.33
C THR A 79 15.50 2.25 -9.38
N SER A 80 15.19 3.42 -8.80
CA SER A 80 16.03 4.10 -7.82
C SER A 80 15.30 4.31 -6.51
N PHE A 81 15.90 3.86 -5.41
CA PHE A 81 15.35 3.99 -4.06
C PHE A 81 16.07 5.10 -3.32
N ASP A 82 16.06 6.32 -3.85
CA ASP A 82 16.60 7.47 -3.15
C ASP A 82 15.59 8.04 -2.13
N GLU A 83 16.09 8.84 -1.19
CA GLU A 83 15.30 9.42 -0.10
C GLU A 83 14.15 10.31 -0.62
N GLY A 84 14.35 11.02 -1.72
CA GLY A 84 13.34 11.88 -2.33
C GLY A 84 12.16 11.07 -2.87
N THR A 85 12.46 10.03 -3.64
CA THR A 85 11.47 9.09 -4.18
C THR A 85 10.67 8.43 -3.04
N LEU A 86 11.32 7.98 -1.97
CA LEU A 86 10.62 7.32 -0.86
C LEU A 86 9.87 8.29 0.06
N THR A 87 10.30 9.54 0.15
CA THR A 87 9.53 10.58 0.85
C THR A 87 8.23 10.89 0.10
N ALA A 88 8.24 10.86 -1.24
CA ALA A 88 7.02 10.98 -2.04
C ALA A 88 6.12 9.75 -1.85
N MET A 89 6.70 8.55 -1.92
CA MET A 89 5.99 7.29 -1.71
C MET A 89 5.30 7.25 -0.35
N ARG A 90 6.00 7.62 0.71
CA ARG A 90 5.48 7.73 2.06
C ARG A 90 4.21 8.56 2.11
N LYS A 91 4.22 9.77 1.54
CA LYS A 91 3.06 10.68 1.57
C LYS A 91 1.85 10.08 0.85
N GLU A 92 2.07 9.39 -0.26
CA GLU A 92 0.98 8.73 -0.99
C GLU A 92 0.43 7.53 -0.22
N VAL A 93 1.29 6.73 0.41
CA VAL A 93 0.89 5.62 1.28
C VAL A 93 0.11 6.13 2.50
N GLU A 94 0.58 7.19 3.16
CA GLU A 94 -0.12 7.83 4.29
C GLU A 94 -1.50 8.35 3.87
N ARG A 95 -1.59 9.03 2.72
CA ARG A 95 -2.87 9.49 2.18
C ARG A 95 -3.83 8.33 1.90
N LEU A 96 -3.35 7.24 1.29
CA LEU A 96 -4.17 6.06 1.02
C LEU A 96 -4.60 5.38 2.32
N ARG A 97 -3.69 5.23 3.28
CA ARG A 97 -4.00 4.70 4.63
C ARG A 97 -5.13 5.49 5.26
N ASP A 98 -5.05 6.81 5.27
CA ASP A 98 -6.05 7.65 5.96
C ASP A 98 -7.42 7.60 5.26
N SER A 99 -7.42 7.44 3.93
CA SER A 99 -8.65 7.26 3.15
C SER A 99 -9.30 5.88 3.34
N VAL A 100 -8.50 4.82 3.50
CA VAL A 100 -8.99 3.44 3.55
C VAL A 100 -9.24 2.98 4.99
N PHE A 101 -8.44 3.48 5.94
CA PHE A 101 -8.47 3.14 7.35
C PHE A 101 -8.64 4.41 8.20
N PRO A 102 -9.78 5.11 8.09
CA PRO A 102 -10.00 6.33 8.87
C PRO A 102 -9.85 6.04 10.37
N THR A 103 -9.11 6.90 11.06
CA THR A 103 -8.96 6.88 12.51
C THR A 103 -9.96 7.87 13.12
N GLY A 104 -11.24 7.51 13.20
CA GLY A 104 -12.30 8.32 13.82
C GLY A 104 -13.67 7.62 13.75
N PRO A 105 -14.59 7.86 14.70
CA PRO A 105 -15.79 7.05 14.89
C PRO A 105 -16.89 7.43 13.89
N ASP A 106 -17.68 6.44 13.48
CA ASP A 106 -19.05 6.65 12.97
C ASP A 106 -19.93 7.32 14.04
#